data_AF-A0A7M3PA52-F1
#
_entry.id   AF-A0A7M3PA52-F1
#
_cell.length_a   1.000
_cell.length_b   1.000
_cell.length_c   1.000
_cell.angle_alpha   90.00
_cell.angle_beta   90.00
_cell.angle_gamma   90.00
#
_symmetry.space_group_name_H-M   'P 1'
#
loop_
_entity.id
_entity.type
_entity.pdbx_description
1 polymer ?
#
loop_
_entity_poly.entity_id
_entity_poly.type
_entity_poly.pdbx_seq_one_letter_code
_entity_poly.pdbx_strand_id
1 'polypeptide(L)'
;MSRTHNNSTVEATISTGNKKAGAFDIRNVIGALLGLYGIILLLSWLFLDPGVNPETSVAKEPMYNLYSGIALLLFAIVFYAWAKLRPTVVEES
;
A
#
# COMPACT_ATOMS: atom_id res chain seq x y z
N MET A 1 59.27 -14.76 16.56
CA MET A 1 58.37 -13.65 16.22
C MET A 1 57.81 -13.95 14.84
N SER A 2 56.48 -14.04 14.69
CA SER A 2 55.67 -13.81 13.47
C SER A 2 54.35 -14.58 13.56
N ARG A 3 53.39 -14.02 14.31
CA ARG A 3 51.96 -14.32 14.15
C ARG A 3 51.51 -13.66 12.85
N THR A 4 51.45 -14.42 11.76
CA THR A 4 50.81 -13.95 10.54
C THR A 4 49.30 -14.16 10.68
N HIS A 5 48.61 -13.08 11.05
CA HIS A 5 47.15 -12.99 11.02
C HIS A 5 46.65 -13.10 9.58
N ASN A 6 46.07 -14.26 9.24
CA ASN A 6 45.37 -14.50 7.99
C ASN A 6 43.89 -14.13 8.15
N ASN A 7 43.62 -12.86 8.46
CA ASN A 7 42.26 -12.32 8.54
C ASN A 7 41.69 -11.90 7.16
N SER A 8 42.48 -12.02 6.08
CA SER A 8 42.11 -11.62 4.73
C SER A 8 41.08 -12.53 4.04
N THR A 9 40.72 -13.66 4.63
CA THR A 9 39.67 -14.56 4.10
C THR A 9 38.31 -14.37 4.76
N VAL A 10 38.20 -13.56 5.81
CA VAL A 10 36.94 -13.36 6.54
C VAL A 10 36.14 -12.16 6.00
N GLU A 11 36.76 -11.22 5.27
CA GLU A 11 36.12 -9.93 4.93
C GLU A 11 35.54 -9.80 3.50
N ALA A 12 35.80 -10.72 2.57
CA ALA A 12 35.52 -10.45 1.16
C ALA A 12 34.31 -11.19 0.57
N THR A 13 33.21 -11.38 1.31
CA THR A 13 31.88 -11.59 0.69
C THR A 13 30.75 -11.18 1.66
N ILE A 14 30.82 -9.98 2.25
CA ILE A 14 29.57 -9.31 2.60
C ILE A 14 29.00 -8.81 1.28
N SER A 15 28.21 -9.67 0.63
CA SER A 15 27.34 -9.26 -0.46
C SER A 15 26.34 -8.28 0.15
N THR A 16 26.65 -6.99 0.11
CA THR A 16 25.75 -5.88 0.39
C THR A 16 24.71 -5.83 -0.74
N GLY A 17 23.94 -6.90 -0.88
CA GLY A 17 22.78 -6.92 -1.73
C GLY A 17 21.81 -5.92 -1.14
N ASN A 18 21.60 -4.80 -1.84
CA ASN A 18 20.51 -3.87 -1.61
C ASN A 18 19.17 -4.63 -1.67
N LYS A 19 18.81 -5.28 -0.56
CA LYS A 19 17.50 -5.90 -0.40
C LYS A 19 16.53 -4.75 -0.22
N LYS A 20 15.65 -4.54 -1.21
CA LYS A 20 14.56 -3.56 -1.10
C LYS A 20 13.87 -3.78 0.24
N ALA A 21 13.60 -2.67 0.95
CA ALA A 21 12.77 -2.71 2.14
C ALA A 21 11.52 -3.53 1.84
N GLY A 22 11.18 -4.43 2.76
CA GLY A 22 10.32 -5.58 2.51
C GLY A 22 9.05 -5.25 1.74
N ALA A 23 8.49 -6.25 1.06
CA ALA A 23 7.26 -6.19 0.30
C ALA A 23 6.03 -5.56 1.02
N PHE A 24 6.17 -5.21 2.30
CA PHE A 24 5.24 -4.49 3.16
C PHE A 24 5.62 -3.01 3.37
N ASP A 25 5.63 -2.22 2.29
CA ASP A 25 5.58 -0.75 2.42
C ASP A 25 4.15 -0.34 2.83
N ILE A 26 4.02 0.39 3.94
CA ILE A 26 2.72 0.83 4.45
C ILE A 26 1.92 1.66 3.43
N ARG A 27 2.58 2.38 2.53
CA ARG A 27 1.90 3.15 1.47
C ARG A 27 1.23 2.24 0.46
N ASN A 28 1.87 1.10 0.15
CA ASN A 28 1.31 0.10 -0.75
C ASN A 28 0.12 -0.61 -0.09
N VAL A 29 0.19 -0.89 1.21
CA VAL A 29 -0.92 -1.45 1.99
C VAL A 29 -2.10 -0.49 2.05
N ILE A 30 -1.87 0.78 2.43
CA ILE A 30 -2.92 1.82 2.45
C ILE A 30 -3.52 2.00 1.05
N GLY A 31 -2.68 2.11 0.02
CA GLY A 31 -3.13 2.24 -1.37
C GLY A 31 -4.01 1.06 -1.82
N ALA A 32 -3.65 -0.17 -1.44
CA ALA A 32 -4.42 -1.37 -1.76
C ALA A 32 -5.78 -1.40 -1.05
N LEU A 33 -5.81 -1.07 0.24
CA LEU A 33 -7.04 -1.04 1.01
C LEU A 33 -8.01 0.04 0.49
N LEU A 34 -7.50 1.25 0.25
CA LEU A 34 -8.29 2.35 -0.35
C LEU A 34 -8.78 1.97 -1.74
N GLY A 35 -7.92 1.40 -2.58
CA GLY A 35 -8.26 1.00 -3.94
C GLY A 35 -9.34 -0.09 -3.98
N LEU A 36 -9.15 -1.15 -3.19
CA LEU A 36 -10.11 -2.24 -3.07
C LEU A 36 -11.47 -1.73 -2.58
N TYR A 37 -11.48 -0.93 -1.51
CA TYR A 37 -12.73 -0.40 -0.97
C TYR A 37 -13.39 0.58 -1.94
N GLY A 38 -12.61 1.42 -2.64
CA GLY A 38 -13.12 2.29 -3.69
C GLY A 38 -13.82 1.52 -4.81
N ILE A 39 -13.22 0.42 -5.29
CA ILE A 39 -13.85 -0.48 -6.27
C ILE A 39 -15.15 -1.06 -5.71
N ILE A 40 -15.16 -1.55 -4.47
CA ILE A 40 -16.36 -2.10 -3.83
C ILE A 40 -17.49 -1.05 -3.81
N LEU A 41 -17.20 0.21 -3.50
CA LEU A 41 -18.21 1.26 -3.50
C LEU A 41 -18.74 1.56 -4.91
N LEU A 42 -17.90 1.56 -5.94
CA LEU A 42 -18.36 1.73 -7.32
C LEU A 42 -19.22 0.55 -7.79
N LEU A 43 -18.86 -0.68 -7.41
CA LEU A 43 -19.69 -1.86 -7.67
C LEU A 43 -21.02 -1.78 -6.91
N SER A 44 -21.01 -1.31 -5.66
CA SER A 44 -22.23 -1.10 -4.88
C SER A 44 -23.13 -0.05 -5.54
N TRP A 45 -22.57 1.05 -6.03
CA TRP A 45 -23.33 2.07 -6.77
C TRP A 45 -23.94 1.53 -8.08
N LEU A 46 -23.23 0.66 -8.79
CA LEU A 46 -23.70 0.12 -10.08
C LEU A 46 -24.72 -1.01 -9.94
N PHE A 47 -24.54 -1.88 -8.93
CA PHE A 47 -25.22 -3.18 -8.89
C PHE A 47 -26.10 -3.40 -7.67
N LEU A 48 -25.95 -2.60 -6.61
CA LEU A 48 -26.70 -2.78 -5.37
C LEU A 48 -27.72 -1.66 -5.17
N ASP A 49 -28.84 -2.03 -4.54
CA ASP A 49 -29.79 -1.05 -4.00
C ASP A 49 -29.14 -0.34 -2.79
N PRO A 50 -29.25 1.00 -2.68
CA PRO A 50 -28.63 1.76 -1.60
C PRO A 50 -29.24 1.47 -0.22
N GLY A 51 -30.39 0.80 -0.17
CA GLY A 51 -31.10 0.47 1.05
C GLY A 51 -31.77 1.67 1.70
N VAL A 52 -32.23 1.49 2.94
CA VAL A 52 -32.93 2.51 3.72
C VAL A 52 -32.12 2.94 4.93
N ASN A 53 -32.32 4.18 5.35
CA ASN A 53 -31.79 4.68 6.61
C ASN A 53 -32.64 4.12 7.77
N PRO A 54 -32.04 3.45 8.77
CA PRO A 54 -32.79 2.82 9.85
C PRO A 54 -33.47 3.81 10.80
N GLU A 55 -33.00 5.07 10.86
CA GLU A 55 -33.57 6.09 11.74
C GLU A 55 -34.74 6.82 11.10
N THR A 56 -34.65 7.09 9.79
CA THR A 56 -35.66 7.88 9.06
C THR A 56 -36.56 7.04 8.17
N SER A 57 -36.22 5.77 7.92
CA SER A 57 -36.90 4.87 6.98
C SER A 57 -36.96 5.41 5.53
N VAL A 58 -36.12 6.38 5.19
CA VAL A 58 -35.99 6.93 3.84
C VAL A 58 -34.88 6.20 3.08
N ALA A 59 -35.05 6.03 1.76
CA ALA A 59 -34.01 5.49 0.88
C ALA A 59 -32.71 6.30 1.00
N LYS A 60 -31.58 5.60 1.02
CA LYS A 60 -30.26 6.26 0.98
C LYS A 60 -29.96 6.73 -0.44
N GLU A 61 -29.23 7.82 -0.55
CA GLU A 61 -28.77 8.31 -1.85
C GLU A 61 -27.64 7.42 -2.39
N PRO A 62 -27.81 6.75 -3.55
CA PRO A 62 -26.80 5.87 -4.10
C PRO A 62 -25.52 6.64 -4.48
N MET A 63 -25.64 7.93 -4.81
CA MET A 63 -24.52 8.79 -5.21
C MET A 63 -23.44 8.93 -4.13
N TYR A 64 -23.75 8.66 -2.87
CA TYR A 64 -22.75 8.65 -1.81
C TYR A 64 -21.65 7.61 -2.04
N ASN A 65 -22.01 6.42 -2.55
CA ASN A 65 -21.04 5.38 -2.90
C ASN A 65 -20.18 5.80 -4.10
N LEU A 66 -20.76 6.47 -5.10
CA LEU A 66 -20.04 6.98 -6.26
C LEU A 66 -18.97 8.00 -5.85
N TYR A 67 -19.36 9.08 -5.16
CA TYR A 67 -18.42 10.13 -4.78
C TYR A 67 -17.33 9.62 -3.85
N SER A 68 -17.69 8.80 -2.85
CA SER A 68 -16.74 8.20 -1.92
C SER A 68 -15.80 7.23 -2.65
N GLY A 69 -16.31 6.38 -3.54
CA GLY A 69 -15.51 5.44 -4.32
C GLY A 69 -14.49 6.15 -5.21
N ILE A 70 -14.89 7.21 -5.93
CA ILE A 70 -13.99 8.02 -6.75
C ILE A 70 -12.91 8.68 -5.89
N ALA A 71 -13.26 9.28 -4.75
CA ALA A 71 -12.29 9.87 -3.85
C ALA A 71 -11.23 8.85 -3.38
N LEU A 72 -11.67 7.67 -2.94
CA LEU A 72 -10.77 6.60 -2.49
C LEU A 72 -9.81 6.12 -3.60
N LEU A 73 -10.30 6.00 -4.84
CA LEU A 73 -9.46 5.63 -5.97
C LEU A 73 -8.41 6.70 -6.29
N LEU A 74 -8.79 7.98 -6.22
CA LEU A 74 -7.83 9.08 -6.39
C LEU A 74 -6.73 9.03 -5.33
N PHE A 75 -7.09 8.84 -4.05
CA PHE A 75 -6.10 8.68 -2.99
C PHE A 75 -5.24 7.44 -3.18
N ALA A 76 -5.81 6.29 -3.56
CA ALA A 76 -5.04 5.08 -3.85
C ALA A 76 -3.98 5.32 -4.93
N ILE A 77 -4.34 6.01 -6.02
CA ILE A 77 -3.41 6.40 -7.09
C ILE A 77 -2.28 7.28 -6.54
N VAL A 78 -2.61 8.26 -5.69
CA VAL A 78 -1.60 9.13 -5.05
C VAL A 78 -0.63 8.32 -4.19
N PHE A 79 -1.12 7.38 -3.39
CA PHE A 79 -0.28 6.53 -2.54
C PHE A 79 0.66 5.64 -3.38
N TYR A 80 0.16 5.02 -4.44
CA TYR A 80 0.98 4.21 -5.34
C TYR A 80 2.00 5.04 -6.12
N ALA A 81 1.61 6.22 -6.61
CA ALA A 81 2.53 7.16 -7.25
C ALA A 81 3.64 7.58 -6.28
N TRP A 82 3.30 7.88 -5.02
CA TRP A 82 4.28 8.26 -4.00
C TRP A 82 5.21 7.11 -3.63
N ALA A 83 4.69 5.89 -3.47
CA ALA A 83 5.51 4.70 -3.24
C ALA A 83 6.50 4.46 -4.38
N LYS A 84 6.06 4.67 -5.63
CA LYS A 84 6.91 4.56 -6.82
C LYS A 84 7.98 5.67 -6.89
N LEU A 85 7.63 6.90 -6.52
CA LEU A 85 8.54 8.05 -6.54
C LEU A 85 9.59 8.03 -5.41
N ARG A 86 9.26 7.46 -4.24
CA ARG A 86 10.16 7.41 -3.09
C ARG A 86 10.26 5.98 -2.54
N PRO A 87 11.01 5.08 -3.18
CA PRO A 87 11.13 3.69 -2.73
C PRO A 87 11.84 3.61 -1.37
N THR A 88 11.34 2.77 -0.47
CA THR A 88 12.01 2.44 0.80
C THR A 88 13.12 1.41 0.57
N VAL A 89 14.31 1.70 1.06
CA VAL A 89 15.47 0.79 1.05
C VAL A 89 15.78 0.45 2.51
N VAL A 90 15.95 -0.83 2.83
CA VAL A 90 16.39 -1.28 4.16
C VAL A 90 17.82 -1.77 3.99
N GLU A 91 18.75 -1.11 4.68
CA GLU A 91 20.12 -1.59 4.83
C GLU A 91 20.13 -2.61 5.98
N GLU A 92 20.56 -3.83 5.71
CA GLU A 92 20.78 -4.85 6.74
C GLU A 92 22.22 -4.76 7.22
N SER A 93 22.39 -4.61 8.55
CA SER A 93 23.67 -4.53 9.26
C SER A 93 24.26 -5.89 9.55
#